data_AF-A0A0C3N6Y2-F1
#
_entry.id   AF-A0A0C3N6Y2-F1
#
_cell.length_a   1.000
_cell.length_b   1.000
_cell.length_c   1.000
_cell.angle_alpha   90.00
_cell.angle_beta   90.00
_cell.angle_gamma   90.00
#
_symmetry.space_group_name_H-M   'P 1'
#
loop_
_entity.id
_entity.type
_entity.pdbx_description
1 polymer ?
#
loop_
_entity_poly.entity_id
_entity_poly.type
_entity_poly.pdbx_seq_one_letter_code
_entity_poly.pdbx_strand_id
1 'polypeptide(L)' 'MSTSTSADSFCFTKLSGSNYAEWAVNMKSALQSKYLWLITDGRELCPSEPPKVQPLTMTATEFRAVRKEYLDWCL' A
#
# COMPACT_ATOMS: atom_id res chain seq x y z
N MET A 1 -3.93 -24.30 20.46
CA MET A 1 -3.70 -22.87 20.24
C MET A 1 -4.53 -22.47 19.03
N SER A 2 -5.64 -21.77 19.24
CA SER A 2 -6.50 -21.32 18.14
C SER A 2 -5.84 -20.08 17.53
N THR A 3 -5.28 -20.23 16.33
CA THR A 3 -4.85 -19.11 15.51
C THR A 3 -6.11 -18.35 15.07
N SER A 4 -6.48 -17.32 15.85
CA SER A 4 -7.45 -16.33 15.41
C SER A 4 -6.83 -15.57 14.24
N THR A 5 -7.06 -16.06 13.02
CA THR A 5 -6.92 -15.26 11.82
C THR A 5 -7.99 -14.18 11.93
N SER A 6 -7.63 -13.05 12.56
CA SER A 6 -8.41 -11.82 12.48
C SER A 6 -8.29 -11.37 11.05
N ALA A 7 -9.11 -11.96 10.18
CA ALA A 7 -9.36 -11.43 8.87
C ALA A 7 -10.03 -10.08 9.12
N ASP A 8 -9.21 -9.03 9.22
CA ASP A 8 -9.58 -7.62 9.15
C ASP A 8 -10.03 -7.33 7.70
N SER A 9 -10.90 -8.21 7.20
CA SER A 9 -11.51 -8.18 5.90
C SER A 9 -12.46 -7.01 5.98
N PHE A 10 -12.04 -5.91 5.34
CA PHE A 10 -12.87 -4.81 4.92
C PHE A 10 -14.27 -5.28 4.50
N CYS A 11 -15.19 -5.35 5.47
CA CYS A 11 -16.53 -5.87 5.26
C CYS A 11 -17.42 -4.70 4.87
N PHE A 12 -17.24 -4.24 3.64
CA PHE A 12 -18.08 -3.21 3.09
C PHE A 12 -19.28 -3.83 2.42
N THR A 13 -20.43 -3.20 2.65
CA THR A 13 -21.62 -3.50 1.86
C THR A 13 -21.29 -3.31 0.37
N LYS A 14 -21.82 -4.19 -0.47
CA LYS A 14 -21.64 -4.09 -1.92
C LYS A 14 -22.20 -2.74 -2.40
N LEU A 15 -21.45 -2.05 -3.24
CA LEU A 15 -21.86 -0.78 -3.81
C LEU A 15 -23.15 -0.92 -4.63
N SER A 16 -24.10 -0.01 -4.41
CA SER A 16 -25.35 0.14 -5.12
C SER A 16 -25.68 1.63 -5.32
N GLY A 17 -26.63 1.94 -6.20
CA GLY A 17 -27.05 3.33 -6.41
C GLY A 17 -27.66 3.98 -5.16
N SER A 18 -28.26 3.19 -4.26
CA SER A 18 -28.91 3.69 -3.04
C SER A 18 -27.95 3.89 -1.86
N ASN A 19 -26.76 3.28 -1.88
CA ASN A 19 -25.80 3.39 -0.78
C ASN A 19 -24.51 4.15 -1.12
N TYR A 20 -24.42 4.72 -2.34
CA TYR A 20 -23.20 5.34 -2.85
C TYR A 20 -22.57 6.36 -1.88
N ALA A 21 -23.37 7.27 -1.31
CA ALA A 21 -22.86 8.34 -0.47
C ALA A 21 -22.20 7.80 0.83
N GLU A 22 -22.87 6.87 1.49
CA GLU A 22 -22.35 6.22 2.70
C GLU A 22 -21.15 5.32 2.38
N TRP A 23 -21.25 4.56 1.28
CA TRP A 23 -20.18 3.68 0.82
C TRP A 23 -18.89 4.45 0.53
N ALA A 24 -18.99 5.59 -0.15
CA ALA A 24 -17.84 6.43 -0.49
C ALA A 24 -17.14 6.99 0.77
N VAL A 25 -17.91 7.41 1.78
CA VAL A 25 -17.37 7.87 3.06
C VAL A 25 -16.66 6.74 3.80
N ASN A 26 -17.27 5.55 3.84
CA ASN A 26 -16.70 4.38 4.49
C ASN A 26 -15.40 3.91 3.82
N MET A 27 -15.36 3.87 2.47
CA MET A 27 -14.11 3.60 1.74
C MET A 27 -13.03 4.60 2.05
N LYS A 28 -13.37 5.89 1.99
CA LYS A 28 -12.40 6.95 2.21
C LYS A 28 -11.78 6.84 3.59
N SER A 29 -12.62 6.71 4.62
CA SER A 29 -12.18 6.56 6.02
C SER A 29 -11.25 5.35 6.20
N ALA A 30 -11.61 4.22 5.61
CA ALA A 30 -10.84 2.98 5.69
C ALA A 30 -9.51 3.02 4.94
N LEU A 31 -9.48 3.60 3.74
CA LEU A 31 -8.24 3.79 3.00
C LEU A 31 -7.34 4.80 3.70
N GLN A 32 -7.90 5.86 4.29
CA GLN A 32 -7.15 6.82 5.09
C GLN A 32 -6.54 6.19 6.34
N SER A 33 -7.26 5.31 7.04
CA SER A 33 -6.76 4.65 8.25
C SER A 33 -5.62 3.67 7.99
N LYS A 34 -5.50 3.15 6.75
CA LYS A 34 -4.38 2.33 6.29
C LYS A 34 -3.35 3.11 5.46
N TYR A 35 -3.45 4.44 5.37
CA TYR A 35 -2.59 5.30 4.54
C TYR A 35 -2.63 5.01 3.02
N LEU A 36 -3.60 4.23 2.55
CA LEU A 36 -3.74 3.86 1.13
C LEU A 36 -4.51 4.88 0.29
N TRP A 37 -5.15 5.86 0.93
CA TRP A 37 -5.94 6.87 0.20
C TRP A 37 -5.09 7.70 -0.76
N LEU A 38 -3.81 7.93 -0.43
CA LEU A 38 -2.91 8.71 -1.28
C LEU A 38 -2.62 7.99 -2.60
N ILE A 39 -2.57 6.64 -2.59
CA ILE A 39 -2.51 5.81 -3.80
C ILE A 39 -3.72 6.07 -4.68
N THR A 40 -4.93 5.98 -4.13
CA THR A 40 -6.17 6.16 -4.91
C THR A 40 -6.36 7.58 -5.44
N ASP A 41 -5.82 8.57 -4.72
CA ASP A 41 -5.88 9.98 -5.09
C ASP A 41 -4.73 10.40 -6.02
N GLY A 42 -3.85 9.45 -6.40
CA GLY A 42 -2.71 9.69 -7.30
C GLY A 42 -1.62 10.59 -6.73
N ARG A 43 -1.65 10.85 -5.42
CA ARG A 43 -0.66 11.69 -4.72
C ARG A 43 0.52 10.88 -4.19
N GLU A 44 0.39 9.57 -4.11
CA GLU A 44 1.49 8.69 -3.73
C GLU A 44 2.39 8.41 -4.93
N LEU A 45 3.68 8.66 -4.77
CA LEU A 45 4.67 8.36 -5.80
C LEU A 45 4.93 6.86 -5.84
N CYS A 46 4.87 6.29 -7.04
CA CYS A 46 5.38 4.94 -7.25
C CYS A 46 6.87 4.92 -6.87
N PRO A 47 7.33 3.92 -6.08
CA PRO A 47 8.75 3.80 -5.77
C PRO A 47 9.57 3.77 -7.06
N SER A 48 10.58 4.62 -7.12
CA SER A 48 11.45 4.71 -8.30
C SER A 48 12.36 3.48 -8.39
N GLU A 49 12.66 3.04 -9.62
CA GLU A 49 13.64 1.98 -9.82
C GLU A 49 14.98 2.39 -9.18
N PRO A 50 15.55 1.55 -8.30
CA PRO A 50 16.83 1.85 -7.70
C PRO A 50 17.93 1.88 -8.76
N PRO A 51 19.00 2.66 -8.55
CA PRO A 51 20.10 2.76 -9.49
C PRO A 51 20.68 1.38 -9.86
N LYS A 52 21.05 1.17 -11.13
CA LYS A 52 21.68 -0.08 -11.58
C LYS A 52 23.05 -0.33 -10.93
N VAL A 53 23.72 0.74 -10.52
CA VAL A 53 25.05 0.73 -9.90
C VAL A 53 24.95 1.32 -8.51
N GLN A 54 25.67 0.74 -7.55
CA GLN A 54 25.72 1.23 -6.18
C GLN A 54 26.25 2.67 -6.12
N PRO A 55 25.50 3.62 -5.55
CA PRO A 55 25.99 4.98 -5.34
C PRO A 55 27.13 5.02 -4.30
N LEU A 56 28.11 5.90 -4.49
CA LEU A 56 29.21 6.12 -3.53
C LEU A 56 28.72 6.59 -2.15
N THR A 57 27.53 7.18 -2.10
CA THR A 57 26.88 7.68 -0.89
C THR A 57 26.15 6.60 -0.10
N MET A 58 26.14 5.34 -0.58
CA MET A 58 25.38 4.25 0.02
C MET A 58 26.26 3.02 0.24
N THR A 59 26.07 2.35 1.38
CA THR A 59 26.77 1.09 1.66
C THR A 59 26.22 -0.07 0.83
N ALA A 60 27.02 -1.13 0.68
CA ALA A 60 26.60 -2.29 -0.12
C ALA A 60 25.39 -2.99 0.50
N THR A 61 25.24 -2.90 1.82
CA THR A 61 24.11 -3.48 2.56
C THR A 61 22.84 -2.67 2.33
N GLU A 62 22.89 -1.34 2.43
CA GLU A 62 21.75 -0.47 2.11
C GLU A 62 21.32 -0.66 0.65
N PHE A 63 22.27 -0.73 -0.29
CA PHE A 63 21.95 -0.95 -1.70
C PHE A 63 21.24 -2.28 -1.97
N ARG A 64 21.69 -3.35 -1.32
CA ARG A 64 21.00 -4.65 -1.40
C ARG A 64 19.60 -4.60 -0.78
N ALA A 65 19.43 -3.89 0.34
CA ALA A 65 18.13 -3.76 1.00
C ALA A 65 17.12 -3.00 0.11
N VAL A 66 17.49 -1.83 -0.41
CA VAL A 66 16.63 -1.03 -1.30
C VAL A 66 16.27 -1.80 -2.58
N ARG A 67 17.24 -2.50 -3.18
CA ARG A 67 16.96 -3.34 -4.36
C ARG A 67 16.03 -4.50 -4.05
N LYS A 68 16.19 -5.14 -2.90
CA LYS A 68 15.31 -6.22 -2.48
C LYS A 68 13.89 -5.70 -2.26
N GLU A 69 13.74 -4.61 -1.52
CA GLU A 69 12.44 -3.97 -1.27
C GLU A 69 11.74 -3.57 -2.56
N TYR A 70 12.46 -2.98 -3.52
CA TYR A 70 11.90 -2.65 -4.83
C TYR A 70 11.44 -3.88 -5.63
N LEU A 71 12.23 -4.96 -5.61
CA LEU A 71 11.85 -6.22 -6.27
C LEU A 71 10.63 -6.87 -5.61
N ASP A 72 10.57 -6.86 -4.27
CA ASP A 72 9.41 -7.34 -3.52
C ASP A 72 8.14 -6.53 -3.86
N TRP A 73 8.29 -5.25 -4.21
CA TRP A 73 7.19 -4.39 -4.65
C TRP A 73 6.72 -4.66 -6.09
N CYS A 74 7.58 -5.23 -6.96
CA CYS A 74 7.27 -5.51 -8.37
C CYS A 74 6.66 -6.90 -8.62
N LEU A 75 6.69 -7.79 -7.63
CA LEU A 75 6.18 -9.18 -7.71
C LEU A 75 4.68 -9.26 -7.40
#